data_AF-A0AAV0WQH8-F1
#
_entry.id   AF-A0AAV0WQH8-F1
#
_cell.length_a   1.000
_cell.length_b   1.000
_cell.length_c   1.000
_cell.angle_alpha   90.00
_cell.angle_beta   90.00
_cell.angle_gamma   90.00
#
_symmetry.space_group_name_H-M   'P 1'
#
loop_
_entity.id
_entity.type
_entity.pdbx_description
1 polymer ?
#
loop_
_entity_poly.entity_id
_entity_poly.type
_entity_poly.pdbx_seq_one_letter_code
_entity_poly.pdbx_strand_id
1 'polypeptide(L)'
;MATTCNSWLEYRNDAKAINFPKKKVMDLLGFKQNLASTLISIGSSVVTPSRKQGHLSSSNKIIVQSKPRTKNRLIDRYPTDVIRKDNIFHCIHR
;
A
#
# COMPACT_ATOMS: atom_id res chain seq x y z
N MET A 1 -7.24 -5.48 1.39
CA MET A 1 -6.75 -6.41 0.35
C MET A 1 -7.86 -6.90 -0.56
N ALA A 2 -9.01 -7.35 -0.04
CA ALA A 2 -10.09 -7.96 -0.83
C ALA A 2 -10.71 -7.04 -1.90
N THR A 3 -10.90 -5.75 -1.59
CA THR A 3 -11.51 -4.78 -2.51
C THR A 3 -10.73 -4.61 -3.81
N THR A 4 -9.41 -4.52 -3.76
CA THR A 4 -8.54 -4.39 -4.94
C THR A 4 -8.62 -5.62 -5.86
N CYS A 5 -8.74 -6.82 -5.28
CA CYS A 5 -8.88 -8.05 -6.05
C CYS A 5 -10.23 -8.14 -6.75
N ASN A 6 -11.31 -7.71 -6.08
CA ASN A 6 -12.65 -7.68 -6.68
C ASN A 6 -12.72 -6.69 -7.86
N SER A 7 -12.16 -5.49 -7.70
CA SER A 7 -12.09 -4.51 -8.81
C SER A 7 -11.24 -5.01 -9.98
N TRP A 8 -10.17 -5.77 -9.73
CA TRP A 8 -9.40 -6.40 -10.81
C TRP A 8 -10.20 -7.48 -11.56
N LEU A 9 -11.03 -8.25 -10.84
CA LEU A 9 -11.89 -9.26 -11.47
C LEU A 9 -12.95 -8.61 -12.36
N GLU A 10 -13.55 -7.51 -11.90
CA GLU A 10 -14.49 -6.70 -12.68
C GLU A 10 -13.81 -6.13 -13.93
N TYR A 11 -12.64 -5.51 -13.79
CA TYR A 11 -11.82 -5.05 -14.93
C TYR A 11 -11.56 -6.17 -15.96
N ARG A 12 -11.27 -7.39 -15.50
CA ARG A 12 -11.07 -8.53 -16.42
C ARG A 12 -12.35 -8.97 -17.11
N ASN A 13 -13.49 -8.86 -16.45
CA ASN A 13 -14.78 -9.18 -17.05
C ASN A 13 -15.15 -8.15 -18.11
N ASP A 14 -14.95 -6.86 -17.82
CA ASP A 14 -15.18 -5.77 -18.77
C ASP A 14 -14.26 -5.90 -20.00
N ALA A 15 -12.99 -6.20 -19.77
CA ALA A 15 -12.02 -6.45 -20.84
C ALA A 15 -12.45 -7.62 -21.75
N LYS A 16 -13.14 -8.64 -21.22
CA LYS A 16 -13.70 -9.72 -22.04
C LYS A 16 -14.93 -9.26 -22.82
N ALA A 17 -15.83 -8.49 -22.18
CA ALA A 17 -17.05 -8.01 -22.80
C ALA A 17 -16.77 -7.14 -24.04
N ILE A 18 -15.71 -6.34 -24.00
CA ILE A 18 -15.28 -5.48 -25.12
C ILE A 18 -14.30 -6.15 -26.09
N ASN A 19 -14.06 -7.46 -25.95
CA ASN A 19 -13.06 -8.22 -26.72
C ASN A 19 -11.65 -7.59 -26.69
N PHE A 20 -11.25 -7.06 -25.54
CA PHE A 20 -9.94 -6.45 -25.39
C PHE A 20 -8.83 -7.49 -25.60
N PRO A 21 -7.72 -7.14 -26.27
CA PRO A 21 -6.65 -8.08 -26.55
C PRO A 21 -6.09 -8.68 -25.25
N LYS A 22 -6.14 -10.01 -25.11
CA LYS A 22 -5.68 -10.71 -23.89
C LYS A 22 -4.23 -10.38 -23.52
N LYS A 23 -3.37 -10.11 -24.51
CA LYS A 23 -1.96 -9.70 -24.31
C LYS A 23 -1.81 -8.33 -23.64
N LYS A 24 -2.84 -7.48 -23.71
CA LYS A 24 -2.85 -6.13 -23.14
C LYS A 24 -3.62 -6.07 -21.82
N VAL A 25 -4.30 -7.14 -21.41
CA VAL A 25 -4.99 -7.20 -20.11
C VAL A 25 -3.94 -7.29 -19.02
N MET A 26 -4.02 -6.37 -18.05
CA MET A 26 -3.05 -6.31 -16.96
C MET A 26 -3.21 -7.50 -16.00
N ASP A 27 -2.08 -8.04 -15.57
CA ASP A 27 -2.05 -8.97 -14.46
C ASP A 27 -2.35 -8.25 -13.12
N LEU A 28 -2.54 -9.01 -12.05
CA LEU A 28 -2.96 -8.42 -10.77
C LEU A 28 -1.90 -7.45 -10.22
N LEU A 29 -0.61 -7.73 -10.44
CA LEU A 29 0.47 -6.87 -9.97
C LEU A 29 0.51 -5.56 -10.76
N GLY A 30 0.45 -5.63 -12.09
CA GLY A 30 0.39 -4.45 -12.94
C GLY A 30 -0.83 -3.60 -12.62
N PHE A 31 -2.00 -4.22 -12.43
CA PHE A 31 -3.21 -3.51 -12.02
C PHE A 31 -3.02 -2.72 -10.72
N LYS A 32 -2.42 -3.33 -9.69
CA LYS A 32 -2.11 -2.66 -8.42
C LYS A 32 -1.16 -1.47 -8.60
N GLN A 33 -0.12 -1.64 -9.41
CA GLN A 33 0.85 -0.57 -9.70
C GLN A 33 0.19 0.60 -10.43
N ASN A 34 -0.65 0.32 -11.42
CA ASN A 34 -1.38 1.34 -12.17
C ASN A 34 -2.40 2.07 -11.29
N LEU A 35 -3.14 1.33 -10.46
CA LEU A 35 -4.09 1.91 -9.50
C LEU A 35 -3.38 2.86 -8.53
N ALA A 36 -2.26 2.44 -7.95
CA ALA A 36 -1.46 3.28 -7.06
C ALA A 36 -0.97 4.55 -7.76
N SER A 37 -0.39 4.41 -8.96
CA SER A 37 0.11 5.54 -9.76
C SER A 37 -1.00 6.53 -10.11
N THR A 38 -2.17 6.02 -10.49
CA THR A 38 -3.34 6.84 -10.83
C THR A 38 -3.85 7.61 -9.61
N LEU A 39 -3.99 6.96 -8.46
CA LEU A 39 -4.43 7.62 -7.23
C LEU A 39 -3.46 8.69 -6.75
N ILE A 40 -2.14 8.44 -6.84
CA ILE A 40 -1.10 9.41 -6.50
C ILE A 40 -1.17 10.61 -7.45
N SER A 41 -1.32 10.38 -8.75
CA SER A 41 -1.40 11.43 -9.77
C SER A 41 -2.62 12.32 -9.54
N ILE A 42 -3.80 11.72 -9.31
CA ILE A 42 -5.02 12.46 -8.99
C ILE A 42 -4.84 13.28 -7.71
N GLY A 43 -4.28 12.67 -6.66
CA GLY A 43 -4.05 13.34 -5.39
C GLY A 43 -3.00 14.46 -5.45
N SER A 44 -2.04 14.37 -6.37
CA SER A 44 -1.01 15.40 -6.58
C SER A 44 -1.49 16.54 -7.48
N SER A 45 -2.44 16.26 -8.37
CA SER A 45 -3.07 17.27 -9.25
C SER A 45 -4.00 18.20 -8.48
N VAL A 46 -4.56 17.76 -7.36
CA VAL A 46 -5.33 18.62 -6.47
C VAL A 46 -4.34 19.33 -5.57
N VAL A 47 -4.20 20.65 -5.72
CA VAL A 47 -3.55 21.52 -4.74
C VAL A 47 -4.37 21.42 -3.46
N THR A 48 -4.11 20.39 -2.67
CA THR A 48 -4.70 20.25 -1.36
C THR A 48 -4.11 21.37 -0.52
N PRO A 49 -4.93 22.29 0.03
CA PRO A 49 -4.41 23.32 0.89
C PRO A 49 -3.63 22.61 1.99
N SER A 50 -2.35 22.99 2.14
CA SER A 50 -1.45 22.42 3.14
C SER A 50 -2.22 22.37 4.45
N ARG A 51 -2.63 21.15 4.86
CA ARG A 51 -3.22 20.96 6.17
C ARG A 51 -2.11 21.39 7.11
N LYS A 52 -2.28 22.55 7.74
CA LYS A 52 -1.46 22.99 8.86
C LYS A 52 -1.64 21.91 9.93
N GLN A 53 -0.83 20.86 9.87
CA GLN A 53 -0.67 19.94 10.96
C GLN A 53 -0.10 20.82 12.07
N GLY A 54 -0.95 21.19 13.01
CA GLY A 54 -0.58 21.96 14.18
C GLY A 54 0.36 21.12 15.02
N HIS A 55 1.64 21.10 14.65
CA HIS A 55 2.69 20.75 15.57
C HIS A 55 3.08 22.05 16.26
N LEU A 56 2.66 22.22 17.50
CA LEU A 56 3.26 23.24 18.38
C LEU A 56 4.74 22.88 18.49
N SER A 57 5.60 23.59 17.77
CA SER A 57 7.01 23.63 18.10
C SER A 57 7.48 25.07 18.10
N SER A 58 7.84 25.49 19.30
CA SER A 58 8.44 26.77 19.61
C SER A 58 9.57 27.10 18.63
N SER A 59 9.50 28.30 18.09
CA SER A 59 10.62 29.20 17.80
C SER A 59 11.98 28.55 17.55
N ASN A 60 12.45 28.55 16.30
CA ASN A 60 13.47 29.48 15.85
C ASN A 60 13.91 29.18 14.41
N LYS A 61 14.30 30.26 13.75
CA LYS A 61 14.57 30.39 12.32
C LYS A 61 16.01 29.94 12.03
N ILE A 62 16.26 29.52 10.79
CA ILE A 62 17.45 29.80 9.95
C ILE A 62 17.79 28.60 9.02
N ILE A 63 17.88 28.94 7.74
CA ILE A 63 18.31 28.15 6.57
C ILE A 63 19.76 27.67 6.78
N VAL A 64 20.12 26.46 6.31
CA VAL A 64 21.35 26.11 5.53
C VAL A 64 21.74 24.62 5.67
N GLN A 65 21.90 23.99 4.50
CA GLN A 65 22.67 22.79 4.12
C GLN A 65 22.23 21.38 4.52
N SER A 66 22.23 20.56 3.46
CA SER A 66 22.20 19.10 3.43
C SER A 66 23.39 18.48 4.15
N LYS A 67 23.11 17.51 5.02
CA LYS A 67 24.09 16.51 5.46
C LYS A 67 23.47 15.12 5.29
N PRO A 68 24.17 14.14 4.67
CA PRO A 68 23.69 12.77 4.64
C PRO A 68 23.87 12.18 6.04
N ARG A 69 22.76 12.00 6.78
CA ARG A 69 22.79 11.35 8.08
C ARG A 69 22.69 9.85 7.88
N THR A 70 23.84 9.19 7.79
CA THR A 70 23.95 7.75 8.07
C THR A 70 23.60 7.50 9.55
N LYS A 71 23.05 6.30 9.83
CA LYS A 71 22.78 5.65 11.14
C LYS A 71 21.33 5.83 11.62
N ASN A 72 20.53 4.82 11.96
CA ASN A 72 20.68 3.36 12.06
C ASN A 72 19.28 2.76 11.81
N ARG A 73 19.16 1.66 11.07
CA ARG A 73 17.90 0.87 11.09
C ARG A 73 17.80 0.24 12.48
N LEU A 74 16.98 0.80 13.36
CA LEU A 74 16.46 0.04 14.48
C LEU A 74 15.56 -1.03 13.86
N ILE A 75 16.09 -2.24 13.72
CA ILE A 75 15.34 -3.41 13.30
C ILE A 75 14.17 -3.52 14.28
N ASP A 76 12.96 -3.39 13.74
CA ASP A 76 11.73 -3.76 14.42
C ASP A 76 11.87 -5.23 14.84
N ARG A 77 12.22 -5.46 16.11
CA ARG A 77 12.28 -6.79 16.70
C ARG A 77 10.85 -7.26 16.84
N TYR A 78 10.34 -7.92 15.82
CA TYR A 78 9.07 -8.64 15.92
C TYR A 78 9.19 -9.70 17.03
N PRO A 79 8.30 -9.72 18.04
CA PRO A 79 8.33 -10.75 19.07
C PRO A 79 8.06 -12.11 18.41
N THR A 80 9.04 -13.01 18.43
CA THR A 80 8.91 -14.36 17.83
C THR A 80 8.02 -15.28 18.69
N ASP A 81 7.62 -14.82 19.87
CA ASP A 81 7.00 -15.66 20.90
C ASP A 81 5.47 -15.68 20.88
N VAL A 82 4.81 -15.00 19.93
CA VAL A 82 3.35 -15.06 19.79
C VAL A 82 2.94 -16.08 18.73
N ILE A 83 3.48 -17.30 18.83
CA ILE A 83 2.89 -18.46 18.15
C ILE A 83 1.70 -18.90 19.01
N ARG A 84 0.51 -18.41 18.68
CA ARG A 84 -0.75 -18.92 19.24
C ARG A 84 -0.91 -20.35 18.70
N LYS A 85 -0.73 -21.36 19.58
CA LYS A 85 -1.01 -22.76 19.26
C LYS A 85 -2.52 -22.95 19.35
N ASP A 86 -3.17 -23.14 18.21
CA ASP A 86 -4.56 -23.54 18.18
C ASP A 86 -4.62 -25.04 18.53
N ASN A 87 -5.28 -25.38 19.64
CA ASN A 87 -5.52 -26.76 20.05
C ASN A 87 -6.68 -27.36 19.24
N ILE A 88 -6.54 -27.41 17.91
CA ILE A 88 -7.49 -28.10 17.05
C ILE A 88 -7.14 -29.58 17.07
N PHE A 89 -7.83 -30.33 17.91
CA PHE A 89 -7.86 -31.79 17.82
C PHE A 89 -8.63 -32.17 16.56
N HIS A 90 -7.94 -32.77 15.59
CA HIS A 90 -8.61 -33.43 14.47
C HIS A 90 -9.19 -34.74 14.98
N CYS A 91 -10.51 -34.79 15.18
CA CYS A 91 -11.21 -36.04 15.46
C CYS A 91 -11.12 -36.93 14.21
N ILE A 92 -10.21 -37.90 14.19
CA ILE A 92 -10.22 -38.97 13.20
C ILE A 92 -11.32 -39.94 13.63
N HIS A 93 -12.38 -39.99 12.83
CA HIS A 93 -13.46 -40.96 12.92
C HIS A 93 -12.90 -42.36 12.60
N ARG A 94 -13.15 -43.34 13.46
CA ARG A 94 -13.00 -44.77 13.16
C ARG A 94 -14.29 -45.49 13.53
#